data_AF-A0A0N4ZLR4-F1
#
_entry.id   AF-A0A0N4ZLR4-F1
#
_cell.length_a   1.000
_cell.length_b   1.000
_cell.length_c   1.000
_cell.angle_alpha   90.00
_cell.angle_beta   90.00
_cell.angle_gamma   90.00
#
_symmetry.space_group_name_H-M   'P 1'
#
loop_
_entity.id
_entity.type
_entity.pdbx_description
1 polymer ?
#
loop_
_entity_poly.entity_id
_entity_poly.type
_entity_poly.pdbx_seq_one_letter_code
_entity_poly.pdbx_strand_id
1 'polypeptide(L)'
;MLKSFLFIILTSNALQGAIITAKKCYGGNYAFAIMGQFVCPCGDLTKEKFLLSKCGPLGFNCHTVGTIPTRNGLFNFNATMENMPIDEFQLKLRFEYECCCDIKARALCIRELFLDIPYENIHCGTSISNVKYSLWNIYI
;
A
#
# COMPACT_ATOMS: atom_id res chain seq x y z
N MET A 1 2.25 -47.78 -34.09
CA MET A 1 1.63 -47.24 -32.86
C MET A 1 2.52 -46.13 -32.33
N LEU A 2 2.26 -44.88 -32.75
CA LEU A 2 3.07 -43.72 -32.45
C LEU A 2 2.49 -43.03 -31.20
N LYS A 3 3.16 -43.13 -30.05
CA LYS A 3 2.77 -42.41 -28.83
C LYS A 3 3.21 -40.95 -28.98
N SER A 4 2.26 -40.08 -29.31
CA SER A 4 2.47 -38.63 -29.24
C SER A 4 2.65 -38.22 -27.79
N PHE A 5 3.87 -37.81 -27.43
CA PHE A 5 4.16 -37.12 -26.19
C PHE A 5 3.79 -35.64 -26.36
N LEU A 6 2.69 -35.24 -25.71
CA LEU A 6 2.25 -33.86 -25.65
C LEU A 6 3.15 -33.12 -24.64
N PHE A 7 4.15 -32.38 -25.13
CA PHE A 7 4.90 -31.42 -24.31
C PHE A 7 4.02 -30.18 -24.11
N ILE A 8 3.33 -30.11 -22.98
CA ILE A 8 2.70 -28.87 -22.53
C ILE A 8 3.82 -27.97 -22.01
N ILE A 9 4.32 -27.09 -22.88
CA ILE A 9 5.18 -25.98 -22.48
C ILE A 9 4.26 -24.98 -21.78
N LEU A 10 4.15 -25.10 -20.46
CA LEU A 10 3.65 -24.03 -19.61
C LEU A 10 4.67 -22.90 -19.69
N THR A 11 4.46 -21.95 -20.61
CA THR A 11 5.09 -20.64 -20.52
C THR A 11 4.48 -19.99 -19.30
N SER A 12 5.07 -20.23 -18.13
CA SER A 12 4.85 -19.40 -16.96
C SER A 12 5.21 -18.00 -17.40
N ASN A 13 4.20 -17.17 -17.66
CA ASN A 13 4.34 -15.74 -17.58
C ASN A 13 4.89 -15.51 -16.18
N ALA A 14 6.22 -15.36 -16.09
CA ALA A 14 6.88 -14.86 -14.91
C ALA A 14 6.32 -13.46 -14.74
N LEU A 15 5.22 -13.41 -13.98
CA LEU A 15 4.75 -12.22 -13.32
C LEU A 15 6.02 -11.65 -12.69
N GLN A 16 6.55 -10.59 -13.28
CA GLN A 16 7.50 -9.70 -12.62
C GLN A 16 6.72 -9.03 -11.49
N GLY A 17 6.35 -9.84 -10.49
CA GLY A 17 5.95 -9.36 -9.20
C GLY A 17 7.17 -8.62 -8.69
N ALA A 18 7.06 -7.29 -8.65
CA ALA A 18 8.03 -6.46 -7.98
C ALA A 18 8.34 -7.13 -6.64
N ILE A 19 9.61 -7.47 -6.42
CA ILE A 19 10.04 -8.00 -5.13
C ILE A 19 9.74 -6.89 -4.13
N ILE A 20 8.72 -7.09 -3.30
CA ILE A 20 8.36 -6.16 -2.24
C ILE A 20 9.49 -6.25 -1.22
N THR A 21 10.47 -5.36 -1.32
CA THR A 21 11.66 -5.39 -0.47
C THR A 21 11.36 -4.70 0.86
N ALA A 22 11.52 -5.46 1.94
CA ALA A 22 11.46 -4.91 3.29
C ALA A 22 12.58 -3.89 3.54
N LYS A 23 12.25 -2.81 4.24
CA LYS A 23 13.20 -1.80 4.70
C LYS A 23 13.80 -2.23 6.02
N LYS A 24 15.10 -2.02 6.17
CA LYS A 24 15.82 -2.13 7.45
C LYS A 24 16.34 -0.76 7.86
N CYS A 25 16.02 -0.35 9.09
CA CYS A 25 16.63 0.82 9.70
C CYS A 25 17.50 0.41 10.89
N TYR A 26 18.78 0.80 10.84
CA TYR A 26 19.74 0.56 11.93
C TYR A 26 19.53 1.52 13.11
N GLY A 27 18.96 2.70 12.85
CA GLY A 27 18.50 3.61 13.89
C GLY A 27 17.11 3.24 14.40
N GLY A 28 16.75 3.78 15.57
CA GLY A 28 15.48 3.49 16.25
C GLY A 28 14.26 4.21 15.67
N ASN A 29 14.35 4.84 14.51
CA ASN A 29 13.25 5.61 13.89
C ASN A 29 13.31 5.53 12.37
N TYR A 30 12.15 5.68 11.73
CA TYR A 30 12.02 5.96 10.31
C TYR A 30 11.03 7.10 10.06
N ALA A 31 11.21 7.80 8.95
CA ALA A 31 10.33 8.83 8.47
C ALA A 31 9.86 8.50 7.05
N PHE A 32 8.61 8.84 6.74
CA PHE A 32 8.03 8.65 5.41
C PHE A 32 7.02 9.76 5.14
N ALA A 33 6.74 9.99 3.85
CA ALA A 33 5.78 10.97 3.39
C ALA A 33 5.00 10.40 2.22
N ILE A 34 3.70 10.62 2.25
CA ILE A 34 2.77 10.18 1.24
C ILE A 34 1.83 11.32 0.88
N MET A 35 1.44 11.37 -0.37
CA MET A 35 0.31 12.18 -0.78
C MET A 35 -0.36 11.57 -2.00
N GLY A 36 -1.61 11.92 -2.21
CA GLY A 36 -2.32 11.45 -3.38
C GLY A 36 -3.79 11.74 -3.34
N GLN A 37 -4.46 11.15 -4.33
CA GLN A 37 -5.89 11.23 -4.49
C GLN A 37 -6.47 9.87 -4.86
N PHE A 38 -7.57 9.54 -4.21
CA PHE A 38 -8.51 8.51 -4.64
C PHE A 38 -9.70 9.15 -5.35
N VAL A 39 -9.99 8.65 -6.55
CA VAL A 39 -11.06 9.15 -7.39
C VAL A 39 -12.03 8.00 -7.65
N CYS A 40 -13.28 8.19 -7.23
CA CYS A 40 -14.41 7.35 -7.62
C CYS A 40 -15.03 7.94 -8.91
N PRO A 41 -14.87 7.30 -10.09
CA PRO A 41 -15.33 7.86 -11.37
C PRO A 41 -16.84 8.06 -11.43
N CYS A 42 -17.57 7.28 -10.64
CA CYS A 42 -19.02 7.23 -10.68
C CYS A 42 -19.73 8.18 -9.70
N GLY A 43 -18.98 8.95 -8.92
CA GLY A 43 -19.56 9.89 -7.95
C GLY A 43 -18.82 9.90 -6.62
N ASP A 44 -19.59 9.88 -5.52
CA ASP A 44 -19.05 10.16 -4.19
C ASP A 44 -18.24 8.99 -3.62
N LEU A 45 -17.05 9.33 -3.12
CA LEU A 45 -16.27 8.48 -2.25
C LEU A 45 -16.77 8.66 -0.82
N THR A 46 -17.31 7.60 -0.22
CA THR A 46 -17.88 7.66 1.13
C THR A 46 -17.27 6.59 2.04
N LYS A 47 -17.42 6.78 3.35
CA LYS A 47 -16.86 5.91 4.41
C LYS A 47 -15.36 5.64 4.21
N GLU A 48 -14.63 6.64 3.75
CA GLU A 48 -13.20 6.53 3.56
C GLU A 48 -12.47 6.39 4.90
N LYS A 49 -11.65 5.33 5.01
CA LYS A 49 -10.77 5.12 6.14
C LYS A 49 -9.41 4.65 5.64
N PHE A 50 -8.39 5.46 5.90
CA PHE A 50 -7.03 5.18 5.49
C PHE A 50 -6.21 4.78 6.69
N LEU A 51 -5.66 3.58 6.65
CA LEU A 51 -4.88 3.00 7.72
C LEU A 51 -3.44 2.80 7.25
N LEU A 52 -2.48 3.24 8.06
CA LEU A 52 -1.09 2.89 7.89
C LEU A 52 -0.81 1.62 8.69
N SER A 53 -0.23 0.63 8.03
CA SER A 53 0.16 -0.63 8.64
C SER A 53 1.65 -0.87 8.48
N LYS A 54 2.27 -1.34 9.56
CA LYS A 54 3.63 -1.87 9.54
C LYS A 54 3.54 -3.39 9.47
N CYS A 55 4.15 -3.96 8.44
CA CYS A 55 4.17 -5.39 8.18
C CYS A 55 5.57 -5.93 8.37
N GLY A 56 5.68 -7.21 8.75
CA GLY A 56 6.97 -7.91 8.78
C GLY A 56 7.60 -8.05 7.37
N PRO A 57 8.78 -8.70 7.27
CA PRO A 57 9.60 -8.71 6.06
C PRO A 57 8.91 -9.27 4.81
N LEU A 58 7.99 -10.22 5.01
CA LEU A 58 7.23 -10.87 3.94
C LEU A 58 5.91 -10.16 3.60
N GLY A 59 5.53 -9.12 4.36
CA GLY A 59 4.33 -8.33 4.07
C GLY A 59 2.99 -8.97 4.47
N PHE A 60 2.99 -10.12 5.15
CA PHE A 60 1.76 -10.83 5.56
C PHE A 60 1.29 -10.48 6.98
N ASN A 61 2.21 -10.33 7.93
CA ASN A 61 1.89 -10.03 9.32
C ASN A 61 1.93 -8.52 9.55
N CYS A 62 0.78 -7.88 9.43
CA CYS A 62 0.62 -6.42 9.51
C CYS A 62 -0.10 -6.01 10.79
N HIS A 63 0.34 -4.91 11.40
CA HIS A 63 -0.40 -4.22 12.46
C HIS A 63 -0.58 -2.75 12.10
N THR A 64 -1.75 -2.21 12.42
CA THR A 64 -2.03 -0.79 12.21
C THR A 64 -1.21 0.05 13.16
N VAL A 65 -0.50 1.02 12.60
CA VAL A 65 0.36 1.97 13.34
C VAL A 65 -0.17 3.40 13.28
N GLY A 66 -1.15 3.68 12.42
CA GLY A 66 -1.78 5.00 12.36
C GLY A 66 -3.01 5.05 11.45
N THR A 67 -3.76 6.14 11.58
CA THR A 67 -4.82 6.52 10.65
C THR A 67 -4.39 7.77 9.90
N ILE A 68 -4.66 7.81 8.60
CA ILE A 68 -4.25 8.90 7.72
C ILE A 68 -5.46 9.81 7.49
N PRO A 69 -5.35 11.11 7.80
CA PRO A 69 -6.45 12.04 7.57
C PRO A 69 -6.67 12.23 6.07
N THR A 70 -7.93 12.15 5.65
CA THR A 70 -8.32 12.36 4.26
C THR A 70 -9.46 13.35 4.15
N ARG A 71 -9.59 13.95 2.97
CA ARG A 71 -10.68 14.87 2.64
C ARG A 71 -11.07 14.66 1.19
N ASN A 72 -12.20 14.01 0.96
CA ASN A 72 -12.73 13.73 -0.38
C ASN A 72 -11.71 12.93 -1.22
N GLY A 73 -11.13 11.87 -0.63
CA GLY A 73 -10.12 11.04 -1.29
C GLY A 73 -8.73 11.67 -1.40
N LEU A 74 -8.56 12.96 -1.09
CA LEU A 74 -7.25 13.59 -1.00
C LEU A 74 -6.58 13.25 0.33
N PHE A 75 -5.30 12.90 0.28
CA PHE A 75 -4.48 12.67 1.45
C PHE A 75 -3.10 13.28 1.27
N ASN A 76 -2.57 13.84 2.35
CA ASN A 76 -1.20 14.32 2.45
C ASN A 76 -0.75 14.11 3.89
N PHE A 77 0.22 13.23 4.07
CA PHE A 77 0.63 12.79 5.39
C PHE A 77 2.12 12.49 5.42
N ASN A 78 2.78 12.96 6.47
CA ASN A 78 4.14 12.60 6.80
C ASN A 78 4.23 12.32 8.29
N ALA A 79 5.11 11.39 8.65
CA ALA A 79 5.32 11.03 10.04
C ALA A 79 6.72 10.45 10.24
N THR A 80 7.18 10.57 11.48
CA THR A 80 8.30 9.80 12.02
C THR A 80 7.73 8.77 12.98
N MET A 81 8.23 7.53 12.92
CA MET A 81 7.79 6.42 13.74
C MET A 81 8.98 5.66 14.29
N GLU A 82 8.81 5.09 15.48
CA GLU A 82 9.83 4.27 16.12
C GLU A 82 10.03 2.94 15.39
N ASN A 83 11.28 2.48 15.38
CA ASN A 83 11.69 1.19 14.87
C ASN A 83 12.53 0.47 15.92
N MET A 84 12.38 -0.84 16.02
CA MET A 84 13.38 -1.63 16.71
C MET A 84 14.65 -1.68 15.83
N PRO A 85 15.84 -1.38 16.38
CA PRO A 85 17.09 -1.52 15.64
C PRO A 85 17.18 -2.95 15.09
N ILE A 86 17.44 -3.10 13.79
CA ILE A 86 17.47 -4.36 13.02
C ILE A 86 16.13 -4.91 12.50
N ASP A 87 15.00 -4.29 12.84
CA ASP A 87 13.70 -4.71 12.33
C ASP A 87 13.59 -4.48 10.81
N GLU A 88 13.16 -5.51 10.10
CA GLU A 88 12.90 -5.51 8.67
C GLU A 88 11.40 -5.45 8.45
N PHE A 89 10.94 -4.38 7.82
CA PHE A 89 9.51 -4.09 7.74
C PHE A 89 9.09 -3.58 6.37
N GLN A 90 7.81 -3.71 6.09
CA GLN A 90 7.14 -3.05 4.96
C GLN A 90 6.10 -2.09 5.52
N LEU A 91 5.94 -0.93 4.90
CA LEU A 91 4.80 -0.06 5.19
C LEU A 91 3.75 -0.25 4.11
N LYS A 92 2.51 -0.46 4.54
CA LYS A 92 1.36 -0.60 3.66
C LYS A 92 0.28 0.38 4.05
N LEU A 93 -0.35 0.96 3.04
CA LEU A 93 -1.59 1.69 3.20
C LEU A 93 -2.73 0.74 2.92
N ARG A 94 -3.65 0.62 3.89
CA ARG A 94 -4.92 -0.05 3.70
C ARG A 94 -5.98 1.02 3.59
N PHE A 95 -6.65 1.06 2.46
CA PHE A 95 -7.74 1.97 2.20
C PHE A 95 -9.05 1.20 2.19
N GLU A 96 -9.90 1.46 3.18
CA GLU A 96 -11.27 0.97 3.22
C GLU A 96 -12.19 2.06 2.68
N TYR A 97 -13.04 1.72 1.71
CA TYR A 97 -13.88 2.71 1.03
C TYR A 97 -15.17 2.15 0.47
N GLU A 98 -16.10 3.05 0.23
CA GLU A 98 -17.31 2.81 -0.55
C GLU A 98 -17.32 3.74 -1.78
N CYS A 99 -17.22 3.13 -2.97
CA CYS A 99 -17.38 3.80 -4.27
C CYS A 99 -18.38 2.97 -5.09
N CYS A 100 -19.59 3.50 -5.29
CA CYS A 100 -20.67 2.80 -6.01
C CYS A 100 -21.19 3.64 -7.15
N CYS A 101 -21.26 3.04 -8.33
CA CYS A 101 -21.94 3.62 -9.49
C CYS A 101 -23.46 3.42 -9.43
N ASP A 102 -23.93 2.42 -8.69
CA ASP A 102 -25.35 2.18 -8.43
C ASP A 102 -25.66 2.34 -6.93
N ILE A 103 -26.50 3.34 -6.62
CA ILE A 103 -26.94 3.68 -5.26
C ILE A 103 -27.67 2.51 -4.58
N LYS A 104 -28.29 1.60 -5.34
CA LYS A 104 -29.02 0.45 -4.78
C LYS A 104 -28.12 -0.70 -4.32
N ALA A 105 -26.84 -0.69 -4.71
CA ALA A 105 -25.87 -1.74 -4.38
C ALA A 105 -24.86 -1.34 -3.28
N ARG A 106 -25.13 -0.24 -2.53
CA ARG A 106 -24.18 0.39 -1.60
C ARG A 106 -23.44 -0.54 -0.63
N ALA A 107 -24.15 -1.47 0.01
CA ALA A 107 -23.53 -2.42 0.94
C ALA A 107 -22.57 -3.43 0.26
N LEU A 108 -22.69 -3.64 -1.05
CA LEU A 108 -21.87 -4.55 -1.84
C LEU A 108 -20.64 -3.88 -2.47
N CYS A 109 -20.47 -2.56 -2.37
CA CYS A 109 -19.29 -1.86 -2.91
C CYS A 109 -18.26 -1.46 -1.86
N ILE A 110 -18.37 -1.96 -0.62
CA ILE A 110 -17.27 -1.82 0.33
C ILE A 110 -16.08 -2.60 -0.25
N ARG A 111 -14.95 -1.91 -0.38
CA ARG A 111 -13.72 -2.45 -0.95
C ARG A 111 -12.55 -2.09 -0.06
N GLU A 112 -11.51 -2.89 -0.20
CA GLU A 112 -10.22 -2.63 0.41
C GLU A 112 -9.16 -2.58 -0.68
N LEU A 113 -8.31 -1.56 -0.63
CA LEU A 113 -7.11 -1.48 -1.45
C LEU A 113 -5.89 -1.45 -0.55
N PHE A 114 -4.84 -2.18 -0.95
CA PHE A 114 -3.55 -2.15 -0.29
C PHE A 114 -2.51 -1.54 -1.22
N LEU A 115 -1.72 -0.59 -0.72
CA LEU A 115 -0.60 0.02 -1.43
C LEU A 115 0.65 -0.13 -0.61
N ASP A 116 1.71 -0.63 -1.23
CA ASP A 116 3.02 -0.67 -0.59
C ASP A 116 3.68 0.71 -0.70
N ILE A 117 4.20 1.24 0.41
CA ILE A 117 5.06 2.43 0.37
C ILE A 117 6.45 1.95 -0.10
N PRO A 118 6.98 2.48 -1.22
CA PRO A 118 8.29 2.05 -1.72
C PRO A 118 9.41 2.30 -0.71
N TYR A 119 10.34 1.35 -0.58
CA TYR A 119 11.40 1.39 0.44
C TYR A 119 12.32 2.61 0.30
N GLU A 120 12.47 3.12 -0.93
CA GLU A 120 13.25 4.30 -1.28
C GLU A 120 12.63 5.60 -0.76
N ASN A 121 11.32 5.60 -0.50
CA ASN A 121 10.57 6.72 0.08
C ASN A 121 10.47 6.61 1.61
N ILE A 122 11.04 5.56 2.20
CA ILE A 122 11.18 5.39 3.65
C ILE A 122 12.62 5.77 4.04
N HIS A 123 12.75 6.84 4.81
CA HIS A 123 14.03 7.33 5.31
C HIS A 123 14.29 6.80 6.72
N CYS A 124 15.50 6.31 6.99
CA CYS A 124 15.87 5.90 8.35
C CYS A 124 16.40 7.11 9.13
N GLY A 125 15.84 7.35 10.32
CA GLY A 125 16.10 8.55 11.12
C GLY A 125 14.82 9.33 11.42
N THR A 126 14.98 10.48 12.08
CA THR A 126 13.86 11.30 12.54
C THR A 126 13.55 12.50 11.64
N SER A 127 14.41 12.79 10.66
CA SER A 127 14.25 13.97 9.81
C SER A 127 13.28 13.73 8.66
N ILE A 128 12.25 14.56 8.58
CA ILE A 128 11.28 14.59 7.47
C ILE A 128 11.82 15.43 6.29
N SER A 129 12.83 16.29 6.52
CA SER A 129 13.32 17.25 5.51
C SER A 129 13.84 16.63 4.22
N ASN A 130 14.27 15.36 4.28
CA ASN A 130 14.88 14.64 3.16
C ASN A 130 13.99 13.51 2.63
N VAL A 131 12.76 13.42 3.13
CA VAL A 131 11.82 12.36 2.75
C VAL A 131 11.18 12.72 1.42
N LYS A 132 11.29 11.80 0.45
CA LYS A 132 10.56 11.90 -0.81
C LYS A 132 9.12 11.46 -0.60
N TYR A 133 8.19 12.20 -1.21
CA TYR A 133 6.79 11.83 -1.20
C TYR A 133 6.54 10.64 -2.12
N SER A 134 5.83 9.63 -1.60
CA SER A 134 5.14 8.66 -2.46
C SER A 134 3.87 9.32 -2.99
N LEU A 135 3.79 9.49 -4.31
CA LEU A 135 2.69 10.17 -4.99
C LEU A 135 1.76 9.13 -5.63
N TRP A 136 0.46 9.21 -5.36
CA TRP A 136 -0.52 8.33 -5.99
C TRP A 136 -1.73 9.07 -6.53
N ASN A 137 -2.13 8.74 -7.76
CA ASN A 137 -3.44 9.08 -8.32
C ASN A 137 -4.13 7.77 -8.64
N ILE A 138 -5.14 7.41 -7.86
CA ILE A 138 -5.77 6.10 -7.90
C ILE A 138 -7.22 6.26 -8.29
N TYR A 139 -7.55 5.64 -9.42
CA TYR A 139 -8.91 5.56 -9.93
C TYR A 139 -9.46 4.18 -9.53
N ILE A 140 -10.53 4.19 -8.74
CA ILE A 140 -11.15 2.99 -8.13
C ILE A 140 -12.53 2.72 -8.70
#